data_AF-A0A402BKR9-F1
#
_entry.id   AF-A0A402BKR9-F1
#
_cell.length_a   1.000
_cell.length_b   1.000
_cell.length_c   1.000
_cell.angle_alpha   90.00
_cell.angle_beta   90.00
_cell.angle_gamma   90.00
#
_symmetry.space_group_name_H-M   'P 1'
#
loop_
_entity.id
_entity.type
_entity.pdbx_description
1 polymer ?
#
loop_
_entity_poly.entity_id
_entity_poly.type
_entity_poly.pdbx_seq_one_letter_code
_entity_poly.pdbx_strand_id
1 'polypeptide(L)' 'MEKAVYYHMEKRAEAVADQAHRRWIASSDPDEHVEQIRPYIELGFTHLIFHAPGEDQSRFLQIYAKEILPRLRKRFG' A
#
# COMPACT_ATOMS: atom_id res chain seq x y z
N MET A 1 22.63 -3.08 -23.15
CA MET A 1 21.83 -1.87 -22.84
C MET A 1 20.92 -2.08 -21.63
N GLU A 2 20.25 -3.23 -21.52
CA GLU A 2 19.29 -3.56 -20.43
C GLU A 2 19.92 -3.66 -19.01
N LYS A 3 21.08 -4.32 -18.88
CA LYS A 3 21.78 -4.47 -17.58
C LYS A 3 22.26 -3.15 -16.97
N ALA A 4 22.66 -2.18 -17.81
CA ALA A 4 23.16 -0.90 -17.35
C ALA A 4 22.03 -0.02 -16.78
N VAL A 5 20.82 -0.10 -17.38
CA VAL A 5 19.63 0.58 -16.87
C VAL A 5 19.16 -0.05 -15.56
N TYR A 6 19.16 -1.39 -15.47
CA TYR A 6 18.81 -2.10 -14.24
C TYR A 6 19.71 -1.68 -13.06
N TYR A 7 21.03 -1.73 -13.24
CA TYR A 7 21.99 -1.37 -12.19
C TYR A 7 21.91 0.13 -11.81
N HIS A 8 21.56 0.99 -12.77
CA HIS A 8 21.33 2.41 -12.52
C HIS A 8 20.08 2.66 -11.67
N MET A 9 19.00 1.92 -11.91
CA MET A 9 17.78 2.00 -11.09
C MET A 9 18.01 1.43 -9.69
N GLU A 10 18.74 0.31 -9.57
CA GLU A 10 19.06 -0.32 -8.30
C GLU A 10 19.88 0.60 -7.38
N LYS A 11 20.96 1.21 -7.90
CA LYS A 11 21.74 2.21 -7.14
C LYS A 11 20.92 3.40 -6.67
N ARG A 12 19.98 3.87 -7.50
CA ARG A 12 19.10 4.99 -7.14
C ARG A 12 18.08 4.58 -6.06
N ALA A 13 17.57 3.37 -6.12
CA ALA A 13 16.66 2.83 -5.12
C ALA A 13 17.37 2.67 -3.76
N GLU A 14 18.61 2.15 -3.76
CA GLU A 14 19.41 1.97 -2.55
C GLU A 14 19.70 3.30 -1.84
N ALA A 15 20.00 4.37 -2.60
CA ALA A 15 20.24 5.70 -2.06
C ALA A 15 19.01 6.37 -1.38
N VAL A 16 17.81 5.80 -1.55
CA VAL A 16 16.56 6.31 -0.95
C VAL A 16 15.79 5.22 -0.18
N ALA A 17 16.43 4.11 0.15
CA ALA A 17 15.80 2.98 0.82
C ALA A 17 15.17 3.38 2.17
N ASP A 18 15.82 4.31 2.88
CA ASP A 18 15.36 4.88 4.14
C ASP A 18 14.08 5.71 3.98
N GLN A 19 13.77 6.21 2.78
CA GLN A 19 12.56 7.01 2.51
C GLN A 19 11.38 6.17 2.04
N ALA A 20 11.61 4.90 1.68
CA ALA A 20 10.58 4.06 1.08
C ALA A 20 9.31 4.03 1.92
N HIS A 21 9.44 3.86 3.24
CA HIS A 21 8.33 3.80 4.20
C HIS A 21 7.41 5.03 4.18
N ARG A 22 7.90 6.22 3.80
CA ARG A 22 7.11 7.47 3.77
C ARG A 22 6.01 7.47 2.71
N ARG A 23 6.11 6.56 1.74
CA ARG A 23 5.16 6.45 0.63
C ARG A 23 4.11 5.35 0.84
N TRP A 24 4.23 4.59 1.93
CA TRP A 24 3.30 3.51 2.24
C TRP A 24 2.22 3.99 3.18
N ILE A 25 1.01 3.49 2.97
CA ILE A 25 -0.03 3.48 4.00
C ILE A 25 0.38 2.39 5.00
N ALA A 26 0.75 2.80 6.20
CA ALA A 26 1.29 1.90 7.22
C ALA A 26 0.69 2.21 8.59
N SER A 27 -0.16 1.33 9.08
CA SER A 27 -0.64 1.31 10.45
C SER A 27 -0.98 -0.13 10.88
N SER A 28 -0.88 -0.41 12.18
CA SER A 28 -1.39 -1.63 12.81
C SER A 28 -2.83 -1.47 13.31
N ASP A 29 -3.38 -0.25 13.30
CA ASP A 29 -4.78 0.05 13.61
C ASP A 29 -5.61 0.01 12.30
N PRO A 30 -6.63 -0.87 12.19
CA PRO A 30 -7.45 -0.96 10.99
C PRO A 30 -8.23 0.31 10.65
N ASP A 31 -8.67 1.08 11.65
CA ASP A 31 -9.43 2.30 11.44
C ASP A 31 -8.51 3.44 10.99
N GLU A 32 -7.31 3.57 11.57
CA GLU A 32 -6.30 4.51 11.06
C GLU A 32 -5.91 4.19 9.61
N HIS A 33 -5.71 2.91 9.29
CA HIS A 33 -5.41 2.46 7.93
C HIS A 33 -6.51 2.84 6.93
N VAL A 34 -7.78 2.71 7.32
CA VAL A 34 -8.93 3.14 6.51
C VAL A 34 -8.96 4.65 6.30
N GLU A 35 -8.64 5.43 7.34
CA GLU A 35 -8.56 6.89 7.23
C GLU A 35 -7.45 7.36 6.29
N GLN A 36 -6.32 6.65 6.25
CA GLN A 36 -5.25 6.92 5.29
C GLN A 36 -5.65 6.60 3.84
N ILE A 37 -6.65 5.73 3.61
CA ILE A 37 -7.21 5.43 2.28
C ILE A 37 -8.24 6.49 1.85
N ARG A 38 -8.93 7.14 2.79
CA ARG A 38 -10.02 8.10 2.53
C ARG A 38 -9.68 9.15 1.47
N PRO A 39 -8.51 9.82 1.46
CA PRO A 39 -8.22 10.87 0.48
C PRO A 39 -8.32 10.39 -0.98
N TYR A 40 -7.96 9.13 -1.26
CA TYR A 40 -8.07 8.57 -2.61
C TYR A 40 -9.54 8.38 -3.02
N ILE A 41 -10.39 7.97 -2.09
CA ILE A 41 -11.83 7.82 -2.33
C ILE A 41 -12.47 9.19 -2.54
N GLU A 42 -12.11 10.18 -1.72
CA GLU A 42 -12.61 11.57 -1.84
C GLU A 42 -12.17 12.24 -3.15
N LEU A 43 -11.02 11.84 -3.71
CA LEU A 43 -10.59 12.24 -5.05
C LEU A 43 -11.39 11.58 -6.19
N GLY A 44 -12.27 10.62 -5.88
CA GLY A 44 -13.16 9.95 -6.84
C GLY A 44 -12.63 8.62 -7.39
N PHE A 45 -11.57 8.05 -6.83
CA PHE A 45 -11.12 6.71 -7.24
C PHE A 45 -12.11 5.64 -6.77
N THR A 46 -12.62 4.85 -7.72
CA THR A 46 -13.61 3.79 -7.45
C THR A 46 -13.05 2.37 -7.53
N HIS A 47 -11.84 2.21 -8.10
CA HIS A 47 -11.16 0.93 -8.21
C HIS A 47 -9.79 1.00 -7.53
N LEU A 48 -9.70 0.45 -6.32
CA LEU A 48 -8.49 0.47 -5.50
C LEU A 48 -7.73 -0.85 -5.65
N ILE A 49 -6.47 -0.77 -6.08
CA ILE A 49 -5.55 -1.91 -6.15
C ILE A 49 -4.62 -1.84 -4.93
N PHE A 50 -4.65 -2.86 -4.08
CA PHE A 50 -3.83 -2.92 -2.88
C PHE A 50 -2.56 -3.75 -3.11
N HIS A 51 -1.42 -3.17 -2.77
CA HIS A 51 -0.10 -3.81 -2.85
C HIS A 51 0.53 -3.80 -1.45
N ALA A 52 0.97 -4.97 -0.99
CA ALA A 52 1.63 -5.14 0.30
C ALA A 52 3.05 -5.70 0.11
N PRO A 53 4.06 -5.22 0.87
CA PRO A 53 5.45 -5.63 0.66
C PRO A 53 5.83 -6.89 1.43
N GLY A 54 4.98 -7.35 2.35
CA GLY A 54 5.28 -8.46 3.25
C GLY A 54 5.39 -9.79 2.51
N GLU A 55 6.23 -10.70 3.01
CA GLU A 55 6.42 -12.01 2.38
C GLU A 55 5.18 -12.91 2.53
N ASP A 56 4.41 -12.75 3.62
CA ASP A 56 3.18 -13.51 3.88
C ASP A 56 1.93 -12.84 3.25
N GLN A 57 1.82 -12.99 1.93
CA GLN A 57 0.70 -12.45 1.15
C GLN A 57 -0.65 -13.08 1.53
N SER A 58 -0.66 -14.35 1.95
CA SER A 58 -1.90 -15.03 2.36
C SER A 58 -2.49 -14.40 3.62
N ARG A 59 -1.64 -14.13 4.63
CA ARG A 59 -2.05 -13.42 5.83
C ARG A 59 -2.52 -12.00 5.53
N PHE A 60 -1.84 -11.28 4.64
CA PHE A 60 -2.30 -9.95 4.20
C PHE A 60 -3.74 -10.01 3.68
N LEU A 61 -4.03 -10.92 2.74
CA LEU A 61 -5.37 -11.07 2.18
C LEU A 61 -6.43 -11.43 3.24
N GLN A 62 -6.11 -12.33 4.17
CA GLN A 62 -7.02 -12.72 5.26
C GLN A 62 -7.36 -11.54 6.17
N ILE A 63 -6.35 -10.76 6.59
CA ILE A 63 -6.55 -9.58 7.43
C ILE A 63 -7.34 -8.52 6.66
N TYR A 64 -7.00 -8.28 5.39
CA TYR A 64 -7.70 -7.28 4.58
C TYR A 64 -9.17 -7.62 4.38
N ALA A 65 -9.48 -8.88 4.09
CA ALA A 65 -10.85 -9.37 3.94
C ALA A 65 -11.65 -9.26 5.23
N LYS A 66 -11.03 -9.54 6.38
CA LYS A 66 -11.68 -9.52 7.69
C LYS A 66 -11.86 -8.11 8.24
N GLU A 67 -10.82 -7.27 8.16
CA GLU A 67 -10.75 -6.02 8.89
C GLU A 67 -10.96 -4.79 7.99
N ILE A 68 -10.33 -4.74 6.80
CA ILE A 68 -10.27 -3.51 6.01
C ILE A 68 -11.44 -3.36 5.05
N LEU A 69 -11.71 -4.38 4.22
CA LEU A 69 -12.76 -4.30 3.19
C LEU A 69 -14.16 -4.02 3.78
N PRO A 70 -14.59 -4.64 4.90
CA PRO A 70 -15.89 -4.34 5.49
C PRO A 70 -15.99 -2.89 5.99
N ARG A 71 -14.91 -2.34 6.56
CA ARG A 71 -14.86 -0.95 7.04
C ARG A 71 -14.92 0.04 5.89
N LEU A 72 -14.18 -0.20 4.80
CA LEU A 72 -14.24 0.63 3.59
C LEU A 72 -15.66 0.65 3.01
N ARG A 73 -16.29 -0.52 2.88
CA ARG A 73 -17.69 -0.61 2.39
C ARG A 73 -18.66 0.10 3.31
N LYS A 74 -18.54 -0.07 4.63
CA LYS A 74 -19.43 0.58 5.60
C LYS A 74 -19.32 2.11 5.57
N ARG A 75 -18.11 2.66 5.36
CA ARG A 75 -17.87 4.11 5.40
C ARG A 75 -18.11 4.80 4.05
N PHE A 76 -17.83 4.13 2.94
CA PHE A 76 -17.74 4.76 1.61
C PHE A 76 -18.47 4.02 0.48
N GLY A 77 -19.06 2.85 0.75
CA GLY A 77 -19.85 2.07 -0.22
C GLY A 77 -21.34 2.31 -0.05
#